data_AF-A0A7L1XL26-F1
#
_entry.id   AF-A0A7L1XL26-F1
#
_cell.length_a   1.000
_cell.length_b   1.000
_cell.length_c   1.000
_cell.angle_alpha   90.00
_cell.angle_beta   90.00
_cell.angle_gamma   90.00
#
_symmetry.space_group_name_H-M   'P 1'
#
loop_
_entity.id
_entity.type
_entity.pdbx_description
1 polymer ?
#
loop_
_entity_poly.entity_id
_entity_poly.type
_entity_poly.pdbx_seq_one_letter_code
_entity_poly.pdbx_strand_id
1 'polypeptide(L)'
;VFTLIFTAEMILKIIALDPYHYFQQKWNIFDSVVVMVGLISFEANLSSFRLLRIFKLAKSWPALNTLMKIILNSVGALGNLTLVLIITVFIFAVVGKQVLGNYYKINYCKISTSKELRWHMMDFCHSFLIIFRILCGEWIETMWECMEVAGKGLCLPIFLLVLVVGNLVVLNLFIALLLSSFSTDSSMGQEDTEEMTKCQIAIARIYKGLQSAKDRVWDHCGKRMKRNHKTTAKRKSVVKISTKDTGEDNYAMTDVRKDID
;
A
#
# COMPACT_ATOMS: atom_id res chain seq x y z
N VAL A 1 -3.62 13.95 21.56
CA VAL A 1 -2.26 13.38 21.58
C VAL A 1 -1.92 12.65 20.28
N PHE A 2 -2.53 11.51 19.95
CA PHE A 2 -2.20 10.77 18.72
C PHE A 2 -2.29 11.59 17.43
N THR A 3 -3.32 12.44 17.26
CA THR A 3 -3.43 13.33 16.08
C THR A 3 -2.22 14.24 15.93
N LEU A 4 -1.78 14.87 17.03
CA LEU A 4 -0.66 15.81 17.04
C LEU A 4 0.67 15.12 16.70
N ILE A 5 0.87 13.89 17.20
CA ILE A 5 2.05 13.08 16.86
C ILE A 5 2.09 12.80 15.36
N PHE A 6 0.95 12.43 14.76
CA PHE A 6 0.88 12.19 13.32
C PHE A 6 1.02 13.46 12.48
N THR A 7 0.49 14.59 12.96
CA THR A 7 0.71 15.89 12.31
C THR A 7 2.18 16.27 12.35
N ALA A 8 2.87 16.06 13.47
CA ALA A 8 4.30 16.31 13.58
C ALA A 8 5.11 15.38 12.66
N GLU A 9 4.79 14.08 12.62
CA GLU A 9 5.41 13.11 11.70
C GLU A 9 5.23 13.51 10.22
N MET A 10 4.04 13.99 9.85
CA MET A 10 3.74 14.49 8.50
C MET A 10 4.61 15.71 8.15
N ILE A 11 4.66 16.71 9.04
CA ILE A 11 5.44 17.93 8.83
C ILE A 11 6.94 17.60 8.71
N LEU A 12 7.47 16.73 9.57
CA LEU A 12 8.86 16.29 9.52
C LEU A 12 9.19 15.59 8.19
N LYS A 13 8.30 14.73 7.68
CA LYS A 13 8.49 14.08 6.37
C LYS A 13 8.46 15.06 5.20
N ILE A 14 7.60 16.08 5.25
CA ILE A 14 7.52 17.10 4.18
C ILE A 14 8.82 17.93 4.15
N ILE A 15 9.36 18.30 5.31
CA ILE A 15 10.61 19.04 5.41
C ILE A 15 11.79 18.17 4.94
N ALA A 16 11.80 16.88 5.26
CA ALA A 16 12.91 15.98 4.94
C ALA A 16 12.95 15.52 3.46
N LEU A 17 11.79 15.38 2.79
CA LEU A 17 11.71 14.83 1.44
C LEU A 17 11.40 15.87 0.35
N ASP A 18 11.27 17.14 0.67
CA ASP A 18 10.62 18.16 -0.16
C ASP A 18 9.13 17.86 -0.46
N PRO A 19 8.26 18.88 -0.52
CA PRO A 19 6.83 18.69 -0.78
C PRO A 19 6.56 17.89 -2.07
N TYR A 20 7.36 18.13 -3.10
CA TYR A 20 7.17 17.50 -4.41
C TYR A 20 7.37 15.98 -4.36
N HIS A 21 8.47 15.48 -3.77
CA HIS A 21 8.68 14.03 -3.68
C HIS A 21 7.79 13.38 -2.61
N TYR A 22 7.39 14.12 -1.57
CA TYR A 22 6.44 13.63 -0.57
C TYR A 22 5.09 13.25 -1.21
N PHE A 23 4.54 14.12 -2.06
CA PHE A 23 3.25 13.88 -2.72
C PHE A 23 3.30 12.91 -3.92
N GLN A 24 4.47 12.46 -4.37
CA GLN A 24 4.55 11.39 -5.38
C GLN A 24 4.28 10.00 -4.79
N GLN A 25 4.56 9.80 -3.49
CA GLN A 25 4.32 8.50 -2.85
C GLN A 25 2.86 8.35 -2.43
N LYS A 26 2.12 7.42 -3.07
CA LYS A 26 0.70 7.15 -2.81
C LYS A 26 0.38 6.95 -1.31
N TRP A 27 1.27 6.28 -0.58
CA TRP A 27 1.12 6.07 0.86
C TRP A 27 1.26 7.33 1.71
N ASN A 28 2.11 8.27 1.29
CA ASN A 28 2.27 9.54 1.99
C ASN A 28 1.08 10.47 1.71
N ILE A 29 0.55 10.46 0.48
CA ILE A 29 -0.70 11.16 0.14
C ILE A 29 -1.84 10.64 1.04
N PHE A 30 -1.99 9.32 1.14
CA PHE A 30 -3.01 8.72 2.00
C PHE A 30 -2.84 9.11 3.47
N ASP A 31 -1.61 9.05 4.01
CA ASP A 31 -1.30 9.45 5.38
C ASP A 31 -1.63 10.93 5.63
N SER A 32 -1.32 11.81 4.66
CA SER A 32 -1.63 13.23 4.71
C SER A 32 -3.14 13.48 4.74
N VAL A 33 -3.93 12.79 3.91
CA VAL A 33 -5.41 12.88 3.93
C VAL A 33 -5.97 12.46 5.30
N VAL A 34 -5.48 11.36 5.87
CA VAL A 34 -5.92 10.87 7.19
C VAL A 34 -5.58 11.89 8.29
N VAL A 35 -4.42 12.54 8.22
CA VAL A 35 -4.02 13.59 9.17
C VAL A 35 -4.93 14.81 9.01
N MET A 36 -5.22 15.26 7.79
CA MET A 36 -6.10 16.40 7.52
C MET A 36 -7.52 16.16 8.04
N VAL A 37 -8.11 14.99 7.75
CA VAL A 37 -9.43 14.63 8.29
C VAL A 37 -9.40 14.53 9.82
N GLY A 38 -8.28 14.06 10.37
CA GLY A 38 -8.06 14.01 11.81
C GLY A 38 -8.04 15.39 12.48
N LEU A 39 -7.52 16.42 11.81
CA LEU A 39 -7.52 17.81 12.29
C LEU A 39 -8.92 18.44 12.17
N ILE A 40 -9.60 18.27 11.04
CA ILE A 40 -10.98 18.75 10.85
C ILE A 40 -11.93 18.13 11.89
N SER A 41 -11.78 16.83 12.15
CA SER A 41 -12.56 16.12 13.18
C SER A 41 -12.29 16.63 14.60
N PHE A 42 -11.08 17.11 14.88
CA PHE A 42 -10.74 17.72 16.16
C PHE A 42 -11.41 19.09 16.34
N GLU A 43 -11.45 19.90 15.29
CA GLU A 43 -12.06 21.23 15.30
C GLU A 43 -13.61 21.15 15.30
N ALA A 44 -14.19 20.23 14.53
CA ALA A 44 -15.64 20.09 14.36
C ALA A 44 -16.32 19.12 15.36
N ASN A 45 -15.58 18.57 16.35
CA ASN A 45 -16.08 17.55 17.31
C ASN A 45 -16.76 16.32 16.66
N LEU A 46 -16.40 15.99 15.43
CA LEU A 46 -16.98 14.85 14.70
C LEU A 46 -16.28 13.56 15.12
N SER A 47 -16.75 12.96 16.23
CA SER A 47 -16.16 11.75 16.83
C SER A 47 -16.06 10.57 15.84
N SER A 48 -17.02 10.44 14.92
CA SER A 48 -17.11 9.31 13.97
C SER A 48 -15.96 9.22 12.97
N PHE A 49 -15.33 10.35 12.59
CA PHE A 49 -14.24 10.34 11.60
C PHE A 49 -12.89 9.91 12.18
N ARG A 50 -12.79 9.73 13.51
CA ARG A 50 -11.58 9.20 14.16
C ARG A 50 -11.26 7.77 13.70
N LEU A 51 -12.28 7.00 13.28
CA LEU A 51 -12.13 5.64 12.79
C LEU A 51 -11.36 5.55 11.47
N LEU A 52 -11.32 6.62 10.67
CA LEU A 52 -10.56 6.64 9.41
C LEU A 52 -9.05 6.40 9.61
N ARG A 53 -8.54 6.60 10.83
CA ARG A 53 -7.15 6.30 11.19
C ARG A 53 -6.86 4.80 11.19
N ILE A 54 -7.88 3.94 11.29
CA ILE A 54 -7.72 2.49 11.24
C ILE A 54 -7.23 2.02 9.87
N PHE A 55 -7.50 2.77 8.80
CA PHE A 55 -6.96 2.49 7.49
C PHE A 55 -5.44 2.63 7.42
N LYS A 56 -4.78 3.27 8.39
CA LYS A 56 -3.31 3.20 8.49
C LYS A 56 -2.81 1.78 8.72
N LEU A 57 -3.63 0.89 9.31
CA LEU A 57 -3.32 -0.53 9.44
C LEU A 57 -3.18 -1.21 8.08
N ALA A 58 -3.76 -0.65 7.01
CA ALA A 58 -3.58 -1.16 5.65
C ALA A 58 -2.13 -1.13 5.20
N LYS A 59 -1.32 -0.22 5.76
CA LYS A 59 0.12 -0.15 5.48
C LYS A 59 0.91 -1.25 6.19
N SER A 60 0.53 -1.57 7.43
CA SER A 60 1.27 -2.52 8.27
C SER A 60 0.82 -3.97 8.10
N TRP A 61 -0.40 -4.21 7.61
CA TRP A 61 -0.95 -5.55 7.44
C TRP A 61 -0.97 -5.95 5.95
N PRO A 62 -0.19 -6.97 5.55
CA PRO A 62 -0.07 -7.37 4.15
C PRO A 62 -1.40 -7.78 3.54
N ALA A 63 -2.26 -8.47 4.29
CA ALA A 63 -3.61 -8.84 3.83
C ALA A 63 -4.49 -7.62 3.47
N LEU A 64 -4.46 -6.57 4.29
CA LEU A 64 -5.27 -5.37 4.07
C LEU A 64 -4.71 -4.49 2.94
N ASN A 65 -3.38 -4.48 2.76
CA ASN A 65 -2.72 -3.86 1.60
C ASN A 65 -3.18 -4.51 0.30
N THR A 66 -3.19 -5.85 0.24
CA THR A 66 -3.67 -6.59 -0.94
C THR A 66 -5.14 -6.30 -1.22
N LEU A 67 -6.01 -6.29 -0.20
CA LEU A 67 -7.42 -5.90 -0.38
C LEU A 67 -7.57 -4.49 -0.95
N MET A 68 -6.80 -3.52 -0.46
CA MET A 68 -6.83 -2.15 -0.97
C MET A 68 -6.38 -2.07 -2.43
N LYS A 69 -5.33 -2.81 -2.82
CA LYS A 69 -4.89 -2.91 -4.22
C LYS A 69 -5.99 -3.50 -5.12
N ILE A 70 -6.66 -4.57 -4.68
CA ILE A 70 -7.78 -5.18 -5.42
C ILE A 70 -8.91 -4.17 -5.64
N ILE A 71 -9.33 -3.45 -4.59
CA ILE A 71 -10.39 -2.44 -4.70
C ILE A 71 -9.99 -1.35 -5.69
N LEU A 72 -8.77 -0.80 -5.56
CA LEU A 72 -8.31 0.27 -6.44
C LEU A 72 -8.15 -0.18 -7.90
N ASN A 73 -7.64 -1.39 -8.14
CA ASN A 73 -7.51 -1.94 -9.48
C ASN A 73 -8.89 -2.23 -10.09
N SER A 74 -9.84 -2.73 -9.29
CA SER A 74 -11.22 -2.99 -9.73
C SER A 74 -11.95 -1.71 -10.12
N VAL A 75 -11.76 -0.62 -9.36
CA VAL A 75 -12.31 0.70 -9.70
C VAL A 75 -11.69 1.26 -10.99
N GLY A 76 -10.40 1.01 -11.24
CA GLY A 76 -9.74 1.42 -12.48
C GLY A 76 -10.21 0.64 -13.71
N ALA A 77 -10.26 -0.70 -13.60
CA ALA A 77 -10.68 -1.58 -14.70
C ALA A 77 -12.17 -1.43 -15.05
N LEU A 78 -13.01 -1.13 -14.06
CA LEU A 78 -14.48 -1.13 -14.20
C LEU A 78 -15.10 0.23 -13.90
N GLY A 79 -14.28 1.29 -13.91
CA GLY A 79 -14.71 2.66 -13.62
C GLY A 79 -15.82 3.12 -14.56
N ASN A 80 -15.73 2.78 -15.84
CA ASN A 80 -16.75 3.14 -16.84
C ASN A 80 -18.11 2.51 -16.53
N LEU A 81 -18.15 1.21 -16.19
CA LEU A 81 -19.39 0.52 -15.83
C LEU A 81 -19.96 1.02 -14.49
N THR A 82 -19.08 1.30 -13.52
CA THR A 82 -19.46 1.87 -12.23
C THR A 82 -20.08 3.27 -12.41
N LEU A 83 -19.52 4.07 -13.31
CA LEU A 83 -20.04 5.40 -13.65
C LEU A 83 -21.44 5.28 -14.28
N VAL A 84 -21.66 4.33 -15.19
CA VAL A 84 -22.99 4.05 -15.76
C VAL A 84 -24.00 3.68 -14.68
N LEU A 85 -23.61 2.83 -13.71
CA LEU A 85 -24.47 2.49 -12.57
C LEU A 85 -24.84 3.73 -11.76
N ILE A 86 -23.85 4.56 -11.41
CA ILE A 86 -24.08 5.80 -10.63
C ILE A 86 -25.02 6.75 -11.38
N ILE A 87 -24.80 6.96 -12.68
CA ILE A 87 -25.68 7.80 -13.51
C ILE A 87 -27.10 7.23 -13.55
N THR A 88 -27.23 5.92 -13.72
CA THR A 88 -28.55 5.26 -13.80
C THR A 88 -29.32 5.44 -12.49
N VAL A 89 -28.68 5.20 -11.34
CA VAL A 89 -29.29 5.43 -10.02
C VAL A 89 -29.65 6.91 -9.82
N PHE A 90 -28.78 7.83 -10.24
CA PHE A 90 -29.03 9.27 -10.16
C PHE A 90 -30.26 9.68 -10.97
N ILE A 91 -30.37 9.23 -12.23
CA ILE A 91 -31.52 9.52 -13.09
C ILE A 91 -32.82 9.03 -12.43
N PHE A 92 -32.84 7.79 -11.95
CA PHE A 92 -34.03 7.24 -11.31
C PHE A 92 -34.39 7.95 -10.00
N ALA A 93 -33.40 8.40 -9.22
CA ALA A 93 -33.64 9.18 -8.01
C ALA A 93 -34.25 10.56 -8.35
N VAL A 94 -33.77 11.21 -9.42
CA VAL A 94 -34.35 12.48 -9.88
C VAL A 94 -35.78 12.27 -10.39
N VAL A 95 -36.01 11.24 -11.21
CA VAL A 95 -37.35 10.90 -11.73
C VAL A 95 -38.30 10.57 -10.58
N GLY A 96 -37.89 9.73 -9.63
CA GLY A 96 -38.68 9.37 -8.46
C GLY A 96 -39.06 10.60 -7.64
N LYS A 97 -38.11 11.48 -7.35
CA LYS A 97 -38.38 12.74 -6.66
C LYS A 97 -39.34 13.64 -7.46
N GLN A 98 -39.09 13.83 -8.74
CA GLN A 98 -39.84 14.79 -9.56
C GLN A 98 -41.28 14.32 -9.83
N VAL A 99 -41.48 13.02 -10.06
CA VAL A 99 -42.79 12.46 -10.39
C VAL A 99 -43.59 12.09 -9.14
N LEU A 100 -42.96 11.47 -8.14
CA LEU A 100 -43.66 10.94 -6.96
C LEU A 100 -43.57 11.86 -5.73
N GLY A 101 -42.58 12.76 -5.67
CA GLY A 101 -42.31 13.55 -4.46
C GLY A 101 -43.46 14.44 -4.02
N ASN A 102 -44.21 15.03 -4.95
CA ASN A 102 -45.37 15.85 -4.61
C ASN A 102 -46.53 15.01 -4.04
N TYR A 103 -46.75 13.79 -4.58
CA TYR A 103 -47.76 12.88 -4.06
C TYR A 103 -47.43 12.45 -2.62
N TYR A 104 -46.18 12.12 -2.33
CA TYR A 104 -45.73 11.81 -0.98
C TYR A 104 -45.93 12.98 -0.01
N LYS A 105 -45.75 14.22 -0.45
CA LYS A 105 -45.95 15.41 0.39
C LYS A 105 -47.43 15.68 0.71
N ILE A 106 -48.34 15.37 -0.21
CA ILE A 106 -49.78 15.65 -0.06
C ILE A 106 -50.49 14.49 0.67
N ASN A 107 -50.16 13.25 0.30
CA ASN A 107 -50.90 12.05 0.75
C ASN A 107 -50.16 11.25 1.84
N TYR A 108 -49.19 11.84 2.55
CA TYR A 108 -48.41 11.16 3.58
C TYR A 108 -49.28 10.51 4.68
N CYS A 109 -50.43 11.12 5.00
CA CYS A 109 -51.38 10.63 6.00
C CYS A 109 -51.94 9.23 5.69
N LYS A 110 -51.84 8.77 4.43
CA LYS A 110 -52.26 7.42 4.06
C LYS A 110 -51.27 6.34 4.50
N ILE A 111 -50.00 6.70 4.68
CA ILE A 111 -48.94 5.78 5.12
C ILE A 111 -48.72 5.90 6.62
N SER A 112 -48.69 7.11 7.16
CA SER A 112 -48.38 7.36 8.56
C SER A 112 -49.12 8.57 9.11
N THR A 113 -49.46 8.50 10.40
CA THR A 113 -49.98 9.64 11.16
C THR A 113 -48.94 10.75 11.35
N SER A 114 -47.64 10.39 11.34
CA SER A 114 -46.55 11.36 11.43
C SER A 114 -46.09 11.81 10.04
N LYS A 115 -45.65 13.07 9.95
CA LYS A 115 -45.08 13.65 8.72
C LYS A 115 -43.66 13.15 8.44
N GLU A 116 -43.01 12.52 9.42
CA GLU A 116 -41.66 11.98 9.30
C GLU A 116 -41.70 10.52 8.82
N LEU A 117 -41.83 10.35 7.50
CA LEU A 117 -41.68 9.03 6.89
C LEU A 117 -40.21 8.65 6.83
N ARG A 118 -39.90 7.37 7.11
CA ARG A 118 -38.53 6.84 6.98
C ARG A 118 -38.11 6.66 5.52
N TRP A 119 -39.05 6.24 4.67
CA TRP A 119 -38.84 6.01 3.25
C TRP A 119 -39.83 6.87 2.47
N HIS A 120 -39.33 7.91 1.79
CA HIS A 120 -40.16 8.76 0.94
C HIS A 120 -39.39 9.33 -0.25
N MET A 121 -40.13 9.72 -1.30
CA MET A 121 -39.57 10.33 -2.53
C MET A 121 -39.62 11.86 -2.51
N MET A 122 -39.77 12.51 -1.35
CA MET A 122 -39.90 13.99 -1.30
C MET A 122 -38.57 14.71 -1.58
N ASP A 123 -37.46 14.15 -1.11
CA ASP A 123 -36.12 14.70 -1.26
C ASP A 123 -35.24 13.81 -2.12
N PHE A 124 -34.20 14.39 -2.70
CA PHE A 124 -33.26 13.65 -3.54
C PHE A 124 -32.53 12.53 -2.78
N CYS A 125 -32.05 12.79 -1.56
CA CYS A 125 -31.31 11.80 -0.77
C CYS A 125 -32.19 10.60 -0.39
N HIS A 126 -33.39 10.85 0.12
CA HIS A 126 -34.34 9.78 0.47
C HIS A 126 -34.81 9.01 -0.78
N SER A 127 -35.03 9.71 -1.91
CA SER A 127 -35.33 9.06 -3.19
C SER A 127 -34.18 8.16 -3.65
N PHE A 128 -32.94 8.64 -3.58
CA PHE A 128 -31.74 7.85 -3.88
C PHE A 128 -31.65 6.59 -3.03
N LEU A 129 -31.92 6.69 -1.72
CA LEU A 129 -31.91 5.55 -0.81
C LEU A 129 -33.00 4.53 -1.14
N ILE A 130 -34.18 4.97 -1.59
CA ILE A 130 -35.22 4.03 -2.06
C ILE A 130 -34.78 3.32 -3.34
N ILE A 131 -34.22 4.04 -4.32
CA ILE A 131 -33.71 3.41 -5.55
C ILE A 131 -32.61 2.39 -5.21
N PHE A 132 -31.71 2.73 -4.30
CA PHE A 132 -30.69 1.81 -3.79
C PHE A 132 -31.32 0.57 -3.13
N ARG A 133 -32.33 0.76 -2.27
CA ARG A 133 -33.06 -0.32 -1.62
C ARG A 133 -33.77 -1.26 -2.61
N ILE A 134 -34.34 -0.72 -3.69
CA ILE A 134 -34.93 -1.49 -4.79
C ILE A 134 -33.87 -2.37 -5.47
N LEU A 135 -32.69 -1.82 -5.75
CA LEU A 135 -31.56 -2.56 -6.35
C LEU A 135 -31.01 -3.66 -5.43
N CYS A 136 -31.11 -3.48 -4.11
CA CYS A 136 -30.81 -4.52 -3.13
C CYS A 136 -31.86 -5.65 -3.07
N GLY A 137 -32.98 -5.52 -3.79
CA GLY A 137 -34.05 -6.51 -3.85
C GLY A 137 -35.24 -6.24 -2.92
N GLU A 138 -35.21 -5.17 -2.12
CA GLU A 138 -36.28 -4.80 -1.19
C GLU A 138 -37.24 -3.77 -1.79
N TRP A 139 -37.93 -4.15 -2.88
CA TRP A 139 -38.79 -3.22 -3.65
C TRP A 139 -40.27 -3.29 -3.30
N ILE A 140 -40.74 -4.40 -2.72
CA ILE A 140 -42.16 -4.66 -2.54
C ILE A 140 -42.79 -3.68 -1.53
N GLU A 141 -42.19 -3.49 -0.35
CA GLU A 141 -42.72 -2.59 0.70
C GLU A 141 -42.84 -1.15 0.20
N THR A 142 -41.76 -0.62 -0.40
CA THR A 142 -41.71 0.76 -0.90
C THR A 142 -42.66 0.98 -2.08
N MET A 143 -42.89 -0.07 -2.90
CA MET A 143 -43.88 -0.03 -3.97
C MET A 143 -45.31 0.04 -3.43
N TRP A 144 -45.65 -0.76 -2.40
CA TRP A 144 -46.99 -0.72 -1.79
C TRP A 144 -47.32 0.66 -1.22
N GLU A 145 -46.39 1.26 -0.48
CA GLU A 145 -46.53 2.62 0.04
C GLU A 145 -46.73 3.66 -1.08
N CYS A 146 -45.95 3.54 -2.15
CA CYS A 146 -46.05 4.41 -3.32
C CYS A 146 -47.38 4.24 -4.06
N MET A 147 -47.91 3.01 -4.18
CA MET A 147 -49.22 2.74 -4.78
C MET A 147 -50.36 3.37 -3.98
N GLU A 148 -50.26 3.40 -2.65
CA GLU A 148 -51.26 4.02 -1.79
C GLU A 148 -51.29 5.55 -1.93
N VAL A 149 -50.11 6.14 -2.15
CA VAL A 149 -49.91 7.59 -2.22
C VAL A 149 -50.14 8.18 -3.61
N ALA A 150 -49.57 7.57 -4.65
CA ALA A 150 -49.57 8.10 -6.03
C ALA A 150 -50.47 7.28 -6.98
N GLY A 151 -50.98 6.13 -6.54
CA GLY A 151 -51.79 5.23 -7.35
C GLY A 151 -50.98 4.23 -8.18
N LYS A 152 -51.64 3.13 -8.55
CA LYS A 152 -51.01 1.98 -9.23
C LYS A 152 -50.44 2.35 -10.61
N GLY A 153 -51.11 3.22 -11.35
CA GLY A 153 -50.79 3.55 -12.74
C GLY A 153 -49.47 4.30 -12.93
N LEU A 154 -49.05 5.11 -11.95
CA LEU A 154 -47.76 5.81 -11.98
C LEU A 154 -46.67 5.01 -11.27
N CYS A 155 -47.01 4.38 -10.14
CA CYS A 155 -46.02 3.70 -9.30
C CYS A 155 -45.46 2.43 -9.94
N LEU A 156 -46.32 1.53 -10.43
CA LEU A 156 -45.91 0.25 -11.02
C LEU A 156 -44.91 0.38 -12.19
N PRO A 157 -45.16 1.22 -13.22
CA PRO A 157 -44.23 1.31 -14.34
C PRO A 157 -42.87 1.87 -13.92
N ILE A 158 -42.83 2.84 -13.00
CA ILE A 158 -41.55 3.41 -12.51
C ILE A 158 -40.77 2.34 -11.74
N PHE A 159 -41.39 1.63 -10.81
CA PHE A 159 -40.73 0.61 -10.00
C PHE A 159 -40.27 -0.58 -10.83
N LEU A 160 -41.09 -1.05 -11.77
CA LEU A 160 -40.71 -2.13 -12.69
C LEU A 160 -39.57 -1.71 -13.63
N LEU A 161 -39.58 -0.47 -14.12
CA LEU A 161 -38.49 0.05 -14.95
C LEU A 161 -37.17 0.11 -14.18
N VAL A 162 -37.20 0.60 -12.93
CA VAL A 162 -36.02 0.62 -12.05
C VAL A 162 -35.53 -0.78 -11.77
N LEU A 163 -36.43 -1.74 -11.50
CA LEU A 163 -36.06 -3.12 -11.22
C LEU A 163 -35.40 -3.78 -12.43
N VAL A 164 -35.99 -3.66 -13.63
CA VAL A 164 -35.48 -4.29 -14.85
C VAL A 164 -34.17 -3.64 -15.29
N VAL A 165 -34.15 -2.32 -15.47
CA VAL A 165 -32.97 -1.60 -15.96
C VAL A 165 -31.86 -1.62 -14.92
N GLY A 166 -32.19 -1.36 -13.66
CA GLY A 166 -31.22 -1.32 -12.58
C GLY A 166 -30.56 -2.67 -12.34
N ASN A 167 -31.34 -3.77 -12.28
CA ASN A 167 -30.76 -5.11 -12.10
C ASN A 167 -29.97 -5.55 -13.33
N LEU A 168 -30.35 -5.15 -14.55
CA LEU A 168 -29.55 -5.41 -15.75
C LEU A 168 -28.17 -4.74 -15.65
N VAL A 169 -28.12 -3.48 -15.21
CA VAL A 169 -26.85 -2.76 -15.02
C VAL A 169 -26.01 -3.39 -13.90
N VAL A 170 -26.62 -3.73 -12.77
CA VAL A 170 -25.92 -4.40 -11.64
C VAL A 170 -25.38 -5.76 -12.07
N LEU A 171 -26.19 -6.56 -12.78
CA LEU A 171 -25.77 -7.86 -13.30
C LEU A 171 -24.60 -7.73 -14.28
N ASN A 172 -24.67 -6.77 -15.21
CA ASN A 172 -23.58 -6.51 -16.16
C ASN A 172 -22.29 -6.08 -15.46
N LEU A 173 -22.39 -5.27 -14.40
CA LEU A 173 -21.24 -4.89 -13.58
C LEU A 173 -20.66 -6.10 -12.83
N PHE A 174 -21.50 -6.97 -12.28
CA PHE A 174 -21.07 -8.19 -11.61
C PHE A 174 -20.36 -9.17 -12.56
N ILE A 175 -20.90 -9.38 -13.76
CA ILE A 175 -20.26 -10.22 -14.80
C ILE A 175 -18.91 -9.63 -15.20
N ALA A 176 -18.85 -8.32 -15.41
CA ALA A 176 -17.60 -7.64 -15.76
C ALA A 176 -16.54 -7.74 -14.65
N LEU A 177 -16.95 -7.64 -13.38
CA LEU A 177 -16.08 -7.90 -12.22
C LEU A 177 -15.49 -9.30 -12.26
N LEU A 178 -16.33 -10.33 -12.48
CA LEU A 178 -15.88 -11.72 -12.53
C LEU A 178 -14.92 -11.99 -13.69
N LEU A 179 -15.24 -11.48 -14.88
CA LEU A 179 -14.36 -11.59 -16.06
C LEU A 179 -13.02 -10.87 -15.83
N SER A 180 -13.08 -9.69 -15.21
CA SER A 180 -11.87 -8.94 -14.83
C SER A 180 -11.07 -9.70 -13.78
N SER A 181 -11.70 -10.35 -12.80
CA SER A 181 -10.96 -11.12 -11.79
C SER A 181 -10.24 -12.32 -12.40
N PHE A 182 -10.87 -13.06 -13.32
CA PHE A 182 -10.20 -14.16 -14.03
C PHE A 182 -9.07 -13.68 -14.94
N SER A 183 -9.17 -12.46 -15.45
CA SER A 183 -8.10 -11.83 -16.23
C SER A 183 -6.95 -11.34 -15.33
N THR A 184 -7.26 -10.89 -14.11
CA THR A 184 -6.32 -10.23 -13.19
C THR A 184 -5.36 -11.22 -12.52
N ASP A 185 -5.74 -12.49 -12.36
CA ASP A 185 -4.86 -13.56 -11.86
C ASP A 185 -3.56 -13.70 -12.70
N SER A 186 -3.59 -13.29 -13.98
CA SER A 186 -2.39 -13.26 -14.83
C SER A 186 -1.47 -12.06 -14.57
N SER A 187 -1.99 -10.97 -14.01
CA SER A 187 -1.30 -9.66 -13.85
C SER A 187 -0.79 -9.39 -12.43
N MET A 188 -1.49 -9.84 -11.37
CA MET A 188 -0.98 -9.71 -9.99
C MET A 188 0.28 -10.55 -9.78
N GLY A 189 0.36 -11.70 -10.45
CA GLY A 189 1.60 -12.48 -10.50
C GLY A 189 2.76 -11.68 -11.09
N GLN A 190 2.52 -10.71 -11.98
CA GLN A 190 3.57 -9.97 -12.66
C GLN A 190 4.15 -8.82 -11.81
N GLU A 191 3.32 -8.06 -11.06
CA GLU A 191 3.81 -7.03 -10.13
C GLU A 191 4.60 -7.64 -8.95
N ASP A 192 4.08 -8.71 -8.35
CA ASP A 192 4.77 -9.40 -7.26
C ASP A 192 6.05 -10.08 -7.77
N THR A 193 6.04 -10.62 -9.01
CA THR A 193 7.25 -11.15 -9.65
C THR A 193 8.25 -10.03 -9.94
N GLU A 194 7.83 -8.85 -10.40
CA GLU A 194 8.74 -7.74 -10.67
C GLU A 194 9.40 -7.20 -9.39
N GLU A 195 8.65 -7.09 -8.29
CA GLU A 195 9.19 -6.76 -6.97
C GLU A 195 10.13 -7.85 -6.44
N MET A 196 9.75 -9.13 -6.54
CA MET A 196 10.63 -10.25 -6.19
C MET A 196 11.92 -10.23 -7.02
N THR A 197 11.85 -9.88 -8.31
CA THR A 197 13.01 -9.82 -9.21
C THR A 197 13.93 -8.65 -8.84
N LYS A 198 13.39 -7.48 -8.53
CA LYS A 198 14.18 -6.32 -8.05
C LYS A 198 14.89 -6.64 -6.74
N CYS A 199 14.22 -7.34 -5.83
CA CYS A 199 14.79 -7.76 -4.54
C CYS A 199 15.89 -8.83 -4.72
N GLN A 200 15.67 -9.82 -5.59
CA GLN A 200 16.68 -10.82 -5.97
C GLN A 200 17.92 -10.16 -6.60
N ILE A 201 17.73 -9.17 -7.48
CA ILE A 201 18.84 -8.41 -8.08
C ILE A 201 19.60 -7.61 -7.01
N ALA A 202 18.91 -7.00 -6.06
CA ALA A 202 19.55 -6.27 -4.95
C ALA A 202 20.38 -7.20 -4.04
N ILE A 203 19.82 -8.36 -3.68
CA ILE A 203 20.53 -9.38 -2.88
C ILE A 203 21.75 -9.90 -3.64
N ALA A 204 21.62 -10.20 -4.94
CA ALA A 204 22.74 -10.64 -5.76
C ALA A 204 23.86 -9.59 -5.84
N ARG A 205 23.51 -8.30 -5.93
CA ARG A 205 24.49 -7.19 -5.90
C ARG A 205 25.20 -7.09 -4.55
N ILE A 206 24.49 -7.24 -3.44
CA ILE A 206 25.06 -7.24 -2.09
C ILE A 206 26.01 -8.43 -1.91
N TYR A 207 25.62 -9.63 -2.35
CA TYR A 207 26.45 -10.82 -2.24
C TYR A 207 27.75 -10.70 -3.06
N LYS A 208 27.65 -10.13 -4.27
CA LYS A 208 28.80 -9.86 -5.15
C LYS A 208 29.74 -8.79 -4.56
N GLY A 209 29.17 -7.75 -3.93
CA GLY A 209 29.92 -6.75 -3.18
C GLY A 209 30.64 -7.35 -1.97
N LEU A 210 29.98 -8.25 -1.24
CA LEU A 210 30.54 -8.93 -0.07
C LEU A 210 31.69 -9.88 -0.46
N GLN A 211 31.56 -10.62 -1.57
CA GLN A 211 32.67 -11.43 -2.08
C GLN A 211 33.85 -10.57 -2.55
N SER A 212 33.58 -9.47 -3.26
CA SER A 212 34.65 -8.54 -3.68
C SER A 212 35.39 -7.93 -2.48
N ALA A 213 34.69 -7.66 -1.38
CA ALA A 213 35.30 -7.22 -0.13
C ALA A 213 36.13 -8.34 0.53
N LYS A 214 35.60 -9.58 0.57
CA LYS A 214 36.31 -10.75 1.07
C LYS A 214 37.62 -11.00 0.32
N ASP A 215 37.59 -10.93 -1.02
CA ASP A 215 38.78 -11.17 -1.85
C ASP A 215 39.81 -10.05 -1.68
N ARG A 216 39.38 -8.78 -1.57
CA ARG A 216 40.30 -7.67 -1.25
C ARG A 216 40.93 -7.82 0.12
N VAL A 217 40.16 -8.25 1.13
CA VAL A 217 40.68 -8.49 2.48
C VAL A 217 41.65 -9.67 2.47
N TRP A 218 41.31 -10.75 1.76
CA TRP A 218 42.17 -11.93 1.62
C TRP A 218 43.49 -11.60 0.90
N ASP A 219 43.44 -10.82 -0.18
CA ASP A 219 44.62 -10.35 -0.89
C ASP A 219 45.47 -9.41 -0.03
N HIS A 220 44.83 -8.55 0.76
CA HIS A 220 45.54 -7.65 1.67
C HIS A 220 46.21 -8.43 2.82
N CYS A 221 45.53 -9.44 3.38
CA CYS A 221 46.10 -10.32 4.40
C CYS A 221 47.20 -11.22 3.83
N GLY A 222 47.02 -11.77 2.63
CA GLY A 222 48.01 -12.58 1.92
C GLY A 222 49.27 -11.78 1.56
N LYS A 223 49.11 -10.52 1.10
CA LYS A 223 50.23 -9.59 0.88
C LYS A 223 50.91 -9.20 2.19
N ARG A 224 50.15 -8.99 3.27
CA ARG A 224 50.71 -8.68 4.61
C ARG A 224 51.51 -9.87 5.17
N MET A 225 51.05 -11.09 4.96
CA MET A 225 51.75 -12.32 5.39
C MET A 225 53.01 -12.58 4.57
N LYS A 226 52.97 -12.38 3.23
CA LYS A 226 54.18 -12.44 2.36
C LYS A 226 55.20 -11.35 2.70
N ARG A 227 54.74 -10.13 3.02
CA ARG A 227 55.62 -9.02 3.44
C ARG A 227 56.28 -9.34 4.78
N ASN A 228 55.56 -9.95 5.72
CA ASN A 228 56.10 -10.35 7.02
C ASN A 228 57.20 -11.43 6.87
N HIS A 229 56.99 -12.47 6.05
CA HIS A 229 58.02 -13.47 5.75
C HIS A 229 59.29 -12.89 5.11
N LYS A 230 59.16 -11.87 4.24
CA LYS A 230 60.31 -11.21 3.60
C LYS A 230 61.14 -10.40 4.60
N THR A 231 60.51 -9.77 5.60
CA THR A 231 61.22 -9.11 6.71
C THR A 231 61.88 -10.11 7.67
N THR A 232 61.25 -11.26 7.96
CA THR A 232 61.86 -12.30 8.80
C THR A 232 63.04 -13.00 8.10
N ALA A 233 63.00 -13.16 6.78
CA ALA A 233 64.10 -13.69 5.98
C ALA A 233 65.28 -12.69 5.86
N LYS A 234 65.01 -11.39 5.67
CA LYS A 234 66.06 -10.34 5.72
C LYS A 234 66.70 -10.23 7.10
N ARG A 235 65.94 -10.41 8.20
CA ARG A 235 66.50 -10.41 9.56
C ARG A 235 67.43 -11.60 9.79
N LYS A 236 67.11 -12.79 9.23
CA LYS A 236 67.98 -13.97 9.27
C LYS A 236 69.24 -13.84 8.40
N SER A 237 69.22 -13.09 7.29
CA SER A 237 70.42 -12.85 6.48
C SER A 237 71.36 -11.81 7.10
N VAL A 238 70.83 -10.78 7.77
CA VAL A 238 71.65 -9.75 8.44
C VAL A 238 72.30 -10.30 9.72
N VAL A 239 71.62 -11.17 10.48
CA VAL A 239 72.22 -11.83 11.66
C VAL A 239 73.32 -12.82 11.25
N LYS A 240 73.20 -13.51 10.11
CA LYS A 240 74.24 -14.43 9.61
C LYS A 240 75.50 -13.74 9.09
N ILE A 241 75.43 -12.47 8.68
CA ILE A 241 76.61 -11.70 8.26
C ILE A 241 77.39 -11.20 9.48
N SER A 242 76.72 -10.90 10.60
CA SER A 242 77.39 -10.46 11.84
C SER A 242 78.11 -11.59 12.60
N THR A 243 77.78 -12.86 12.35
CA THR A 243 78.41 -14.01 13.04
C THR A 243 79.50 -14.70 12.21
N LYS A 244 79.86 -14.19 11.03
CA LYS A 244 80.86 -14.83 10.15
C LYS A 244 82.23 -14.14 10.16
N ASP A 245 82.39 -13.05 10.93
CA ASP A 245 83.66 -12.31 11.04
C ASP A 245 84.42 -12.58 12.35
N THR A 246 84.07 -13.64 13.09
CA THR A 246 84.77 -13.99 14.32
C THR A 246 84.85 -15.50 14.49
N GLY A 247 85.95 -16.08 14.04
CA GLY A 247 86.31 -17.46 14.35
C GLY A 247 86.77 -18.24 13.13
N GLU A 248 88.09 -18.33 12.97
CA GLU A 248 88.85 -19.60 13.01
C GLU A 248 90.12 -19.48 12.15
N ASP A 249 91.20 -19.00 12.76
CA ASP A 249 92.56 -19.46 12.44
C ASP A 249 93.12 -20.03 13.75
N ASN A 250 93.40 -21.35 13.78
CA ASN A 250 94.56 -21.97 14.44
C ASN A 250 94.43 -23.50 14.54
N TYR A 251 95.27 -24.21 13.80
CA TYR A 251 95.95 -25.48 14.13
C TYR A 251 97.17 -25.55 13.19
N ALA A 252 98.36 -26.05 13.50
CA ALA A 252 99.04 -26.59 14.67
C ALA A 252 100.52 -26.75 14.26
N MET A 253 101.49 -26.67 15.17
CA MET A 253 102.74 -27.45 15.05
C MET A 253 103.50 -27.47 16.38
N THR A 254 103.73 -28.67 16.89
CA THR A 254 104.64 -29.00 17.99
C THR A 254 106.05 -29.21 17.46
N ASP A 255 107.09 -28.66 18.11
CA ASP A 255 108.33 -29.42 18.38
C ASP A 255 109.22 -28.82 19.49
N VAL A 256 109.49 -29.66 20.49
CA VAL A 256 110.76 -29.94 21.20
C VAL A 256 111.74 -28.79 21.55
N ARG A 257 111.75 -28.45 22.84
CA ARG A 257 112.81 -28.69 23.87
C ARG A 257 114.13 -27.87 23.86
N LYS A 258 114.52 -27.52 25.11
CA LYS A 258 115.88 -27.22 25.65
C LYS A 258 116.48 -25.88 25.19
N ASP A 259 117.24 -25.13 25.98
CA ASP A 259 117.67 -25.07 27.38
C ASP A 259 118.61 -23.83 27.40
N ILE A 260 118.85 -23.26 28.59
CA ILE A 260 120.04 -22.48 28.99
C ILE A 260 120.03 -20.94 28.83
N ASP A 261 120.29 -20.35 30.00
CA ASP A 261 120.70 -19.00 30.46
C ASP A 261 119.72 -17.82 30.45
#